data_AF-A0A4D6NRC9-F1
#
_entry.id   AF-A0A4D6NRC9-F1
#
_cell.length_a   1.000
_cell.length_b   1.000
_cell.length_c   1.000
_cell.angle_alpha   90.00
_cell.angle_beta   90.00
_cell.angle_gamma   90.00
#
_symmetry.space_group_name_H-M   'P 1'
#
loop_
_entity.id
_entity.type
_entity.pdbx_description
1 polymer ?
#
loop_
_entity_poly.entity_id
_entity_poly.type
_entity_poly.pdbx_seq_one_letter_code
_entity_poly.pdbx_strand_id
1 'polypeptide(L)'
;MNKGSFDLKLGHPLVQENKRWVTFIKDSPKPPPERITLTFPVINACAYAALVVTGKTEADAIHSALGKSENPVKLPVALVSPEGELKWFLDKDAASKL
;
A
#
# COMPACT_ATOMS: atom_id res chain seq x y z
N MET A 1 -3.51 -14.41 -6.51
CA MET A 1 -2.70 -13.52 -5.66
C MET A 1 -2.53 -12.18 -6.37
N ASN A 2 -3.44 -11.23 -6.14
CA ASN A 2 -3.28 -9.89 -6.68
C ASN A 2 -2.10 -9.22 -5.99
N LYS A 3 -1.10 -8.83 -6.78
CA LYS A 3 0.00 -7.98 -6.33
C LYS A 3 -0.62 -6.61 -6.07
N GLY A 4 -0.37 -5.98 -4.92
CA GLY A 4 -0.94 -4.69 -4.54
C GLY A 4 -0.73 -3.60 -5.60
N SER A 5 -1.52 -2.54 -5.50
CA SER A 5 -1.50 -1.37 -6.40
C SER A 5 -0.36 -0.38 -6.12
N PHE A 6 0.54 -0.69 -5.19
CA PHE A 6 1.75 0.08 -4.94
C PHE A 6 2.96 -0.63 -5.57
N ASP A 7 3.80 0.13 -6.26
CA ASP A 7 5.01 -0.39 -6.91
C ASP A 7 6.04 -0.93 -5.89
N LEU A 8 5.89 -0.55 -4.62
CA LEU A 8 6.69 -1.02 -3.50
C LEU A 8 6.20 -2.39 -3.04
N LYS A 9 6.96 -3.46 -3.32
CA LYS A 9 6.70 -4.82 -2.82
C LYS A 9 7.39 -5.03 -1.47
N LEU A 10 6.77 -5.79 -0.55
CA LEU A 10 7.42 -6.19 0.70
C LEU A 10 8.75 -6.91 0.43
N GLY A 11 9.79 -6.52 1.17
CA GLY A 11 11.17 -7.04 1.01
C GLY A 11 11.98 -6.33 -0.08
N HIS A 12 11.34 -5.47 -0.89
CA HIS A 12 12.07 -4.60 -1.81
C HIS A 12 12.79 -3.50 -1.02
N PRO A 13 14.08 -3.19 -1.29
CA PRO A 13 14.84 -2.19 -0.52
C PRO A 13 14.18 -0.81 -0.45
N LEU A 14 13.39 -0.45 -1.46
CA LEU A 14 12.69 0.84 -1.48
C LEU A 14 11.59 0.97 -0.43
N VAL A 15 11.12 -0.12 0.17
CA VAL A 15 10.24 -0.05 1.34
C VAL A 15 10.96 0.58 2.53
N GLN A 16 12.30 0.52 2.56
CA GLN A 16 13.15 1.12 3.59
C GLN A 16 13.69 2.50 3.19
N GLU A 17 13.34 3.02 1.99
CA GLU A 17 13.78 4.34 1.55
C GLU A 17 13.10 5.43 2.38
N ASN A 18 13.91 6.19 3.11
CA ASN A 18 13.45 7.19 4.09
C ASN A 18 14.08 8.58 3.91
N LYS A 19 14.89 8.80 2.86
CA LYS A 19 15.55 10.09 2.61
C LYS A 19 15.05 10.77 1.35
N ARG A 20 15.03 10.03 0.24
CA ARG A 20 14.64 10.56 -1.07
C ARG A 20 13.13 10.74 -1.12
N TRP A 21 12.67 11.82 -1.74
CA TRP A 21 11.24 12.05 -1.96
C TRP A 21 10.67 11.24 -3.12
N VAL A 22 11.50 11.06 -4.15
CA VAL A 22 11.18 10.32 -5.37
C VAL A 22 12.30 9.32 -5.63
N THR A 23 11.94 8.13 -6.10
CA THR A 23 12.88 7.10 -6.53
C THR A 23 12.35 6.39 -7.78
N PHE A 24 13.17 5.53 -8.36
CA PHE A 24 12.78 4.64 -9.45
C PHE A 24 12.81 3.18 -9.01
N ILE A 25 12.04 2.35 -9.70
CA ILE A 25 12.00 0.88 -9.64
C ILE A 25 12.33 0.40 -11.05
N LYS A 26 13.11 -0.68 -11.18
CA LYS A 26 13.48 -1.26 -12.49
C LYS A 26 12.87 -2.64 -12.76
N ASP A 27 12.38 -3.28 -11.71
CA ASP A 27 12.00 -4.69 -11.68
C ASP A 27 10.60 -4.88 -11.10
N SER A 28 9.68 -3.93 -11.37
CA SER A 28 8.29 -4.06 -10.94
C SER A 28 7.69 -5.37 -11.49
N PRO A 29 7.06 -6.18 -10.63
CA PRO A 29 6.49 -7.47 -11.04
C PRO A 29 5.21 -7.33 -11.87
N LYS A 30 4.74 -6.09 -12.09
CA LYS A 30 3.63 -5.72 -12.97
C LYS A 30 4.18 -4.80 -14.09
N PRO A 31 3.90 -5.08 -15.38
CA PRO A 31 4.33 -4.22 -16.49
C PRO A 31 3.77 -2.79 -16.40
N PRO A 32 4.50 -1.77 -16.87
CA PRO A 32 5.92 -1.80 -17.22
C PRO A 32 6.82 -2.00 -15.98
N PRO A 33 7.98 -2.66 -16.13
CA PRO A 33 8.87 -2.98 -15.02
C PRO A 33 9.57 -1.75 -14.45
N GLU A 34 9.83 -0.74 -15.28
CA GLU A 34 10.48 0.50 -14.89
C GLU A 34 9.45 1.58 -14.53
N ARG A 35 9.59 2.18 -13.35
CA ARG A 35 8.64 3.14 -12.79
C ARG A 35 9.35 4.20 -11.96
N ILE A 36 8.77 5.40 -11.88
CA ILE A 36 9.12 6.43 -10.92
C ILE A 36 8.03 6.46 -9.86
N THR A 37 8.38 6.53 -8.59
CA THR A 37 7.43 6.45 -7.48
C THR A 37 7.79 7.40 -6.34
N LEU A 38 6.77 7.86 -5.62
CA LEU A 38 6.93 8.58 -4.36
C LEU A 38 7.28 7.60 -3.25
N THR A 39 8.11 8.05 -2.32
CA THR A 39 8.52 7.25 -1.16
C THR A 39 7.61 7.55 0.04
N PHE A 40 7.71 6.72 1.08
CA PHE A 40 6.92 6.89 2.30
C PHE A 40 7.12 8.26 2.99
N PRO A 41 8.33 8.87 3.04
CA PRO A 41 8.46 10.24 3.54
C PRO A 41 7.50 11.24 2.91
N VAL A 42 7.27 11.17 1.60
CA VAL A 42 6.34 12.08 0.92
C VAL A 42 4.89 11.68 1.16
N ILE A 43 4.58 10.39 1.05
CA ILE A 43 3.22 9.87 1.27
C ILE A 43 2.75 10.21 2.69
N ASN A 44 3.64 10.08 3.68
CA ASN A 44 3.30 10.28 5.10
C ASN A 44 3.33 11.76 5.52
N ALA A 45 3.95 12.65 4.74
CA ALA A 45 3.92 14.09 4.99
C ALA A 45 2.60 14.77 4.59
N CYS A 46 1.60 14.02 4.09
CA CYS A 46 0.33 14.60 3.68
C CYS A 46 -0.64 14.80 4.86
N ALA A 47 -1.45 15.86 4.79
CA ALA A 47 -2.51 16.11 5.77
C ALA A 47 -3.69 15.14 5.63
N TYR A 48 -3.90 14.55 4.44
CA TYR A 48 -4.99 13.62 4.18
C TYR A 48 -4.55 12.58 3.16
N ALA A 49 -4.66 11.30 3.52
CA ALA A 49 -4.48 10.18 2.61
C ALA A 49 -5.79 9.41 2.45
N ALA A 50 -6.12 9.05 1.21
CA ALA A 50 -7.25 8.21 0.87
C ALA A 50 -6.77 6.93 0.20
N LEU A 51 -7.15 5.78 0.75
CA LEU A 51 -6.94 4.47 0.15
C LEU A 51 -8.27 3.97 -0.41
N VAL A 52 -8.36 3.92 -1.73
CA VAL A 52 -9.56 3.47 -2.44
C VAL A 52 -9.31 2.07 -2.97
N VAL A 53 -10.09 1.09 -2.51
CA VAL A 53 -9.91 -0.32 -2.88
C VAL A 53 -11.26 -0.96 -3.20
N THR A 54 -11.33 -1.66 -4.31
CA THR A 54 -12.56 -2.27 -4.82
C THR A 54 -12.34 -3.72 -5.19
N GLY A 55 -13.38 -4.52 -5.08
CA GLY A 55 -13.41 -5.90 -5.55
C GLY A 55 -12.90 -6.92 -4.53
N LYS A 56 -13.47 -8.12 -4.64
CA LYS A 56 -13.29 -9.22 -3.69
C LYS A 56 -11.85 -9.70 -3.54
N THR A 57 -11.03 -9.54 -4.59
CA THR A 57 -9.66 -10.04 -4.60
C THR A 57 -8.76 -9.34 -3.58
N GLU A 58 -9.11 -8.13 -3.14
CA GLU A 58 -8.33 -7.37 -2.17
C GLU A 58 -8.81 -7.58 -0.71
N ALA A 59 -9.93 -8.29 -0.50
CA ALA A 59 -10.56 -8.40 0.83
C ALA A 59 -9.63 -8.99 1.91
N ASP A 60 -8.80 -9.97 1.56
CA ASP A 60 -7.80 -10.54 2.47
C ASP A 60 -6.69 -9.56 2.84
N ALA A 61 -6.26 -8.76 1.86
CA ALA A 61 -5.23 -7.74 2.07
C ALA A 61 -5.76 -6.63 2.97
N ILE A 62 -7.01 -6.21 2.77
CA ILE A 62 -7.71 -5.23 3.62
C ILE A 62 -7.86 -5.74 5.04
N HIS A 63 -8.36 -6.96 5.22
CA HIS A 63 -8.51 -7.57 6.55
C HIS A 63 -7.18 -7.66 7.31
N SER A 64 -6.09 -7.99 6.59
CA SER A 64 -4.73 -8.01 7.15
C SER A 64 -4.20 -6.62 7.49
N ALA A 65 -4.39 -5.64 6.59
CA ALA A 65 -3.89 -4.27 6.76
C ALA A 65 -4.56 -3.53 7.92
N LEU A 66 -5.84 -3.79 8.18
CA LEU A 66 -6.60 -3.16 9.26
C LEU A 66 -6.44 -3.87 10.62
N GLY A 67 -5.49 -4.82 10.74
CA GLY A 67 -5.11 -5.42 12.02
C GLY A 67 -6.13 -6.38 12.63
N LYS A 68 -7.14 -6.82 11.87
CA LYS A 68 -8.18 -7.76 12.33
C LYS A 68 -7.81 -9.24 12.11
N SER A 69 -6.69 -9.50 11.42
CA SER A 69 -6.20 -10.86 11.15
C SER A 69 -5.36 -11.40 12.31
N GLU A 70 -5.63 -12.63 12.74
CA GLU A 70 -4.82 -13.36 13.72
C GLU A 70 -3.38 -13.61 13.23
N ASN A 71 -3.18 -13.62 11.90
CA ASN A 71 -1.89 -13.75 11.24
C ASN A 71 -1.72 -12.63 10.19
N PRO A 72 -1.35 -11.40 10.61
CA PRO A 72 -1.31 -10.27 9.70
C PRO A 72 -0.14 -10.42 8.71
N VAL A 73 -0.47 -10.45 7.41
CA VAL A 73 0.54 -10.32 6.35
C VAL A 73 1.07 -8.89 6.38
N LYS A 74 2.39 -8.71 6.49
CA LYS A 74 3.00 -7.38 6.36
C LYS A 74 2.80 -6.87 4.94
N LEU A 75 2.00 -5.83 4.79
CA LEU A 75 1.76 -5.18 3.50
C LEU A 75 2.43 -3.81 3.47
N PRO A 76 2.94 -3.35 2.31
CA PRO A 76 3.49 -2.00 2.16
C PRO A 76 2.51 -0.91 2.63
N VAL A 77 1.21 -1.11 2.43
CA VAL A 77 0.16 -0.18 2.87
C VAL A 77 0.11 0.00 4.39
N ALA A 78 0.63 -0.96 5.17
CA ALA A 78 0.73 -0.82 6.63
C ALA A 78 1.78 0.22 7.08
N LEU A 79 2.60 0.72 6.15
CA LEU A 79 3.58 1.80 6.41
C LEU A 79 3.02 3.18 6.04
N VAL A 80 1.82 3.25 5.47
CA VAL A 80 1.13 4.51 5.18
C VAL A 80 0.56 5.04 6.49
N SER A 81 1.12 6.16 6.95
CA SER A 81 0.79 6.82 8.21
C SER A 81 0.92 8.33 7.99
N PRO A 82 -0.07 8.97 7.35
CA PRO A 82 -0.06 10.42 7.11
C PRO A 82 0.00 11.20 8.44
N GLU A 83 0.54 12.42 8.40
CA GLU A 83 0.53 13.35 9.54
C GLU A 83 -0.88 13.71 9.99
N GLY A 84 -1.83 13.78 9.05
CA GLY A 84 -3.24 13.97 9.36
C GLY A 84 -4.04 12.68 9.22
N GLU A 85 -5.11 12.71 8.42
CA GLU A 85 -6.11 11.65 8.42
C GLU A 85 -5.87 10.61 7.32
N LEU A 86 -5.96 9.32 7.68
CA LEU A 86 -6.01 8.21 6.73
C LEU A 86 -7.45 7.68 6.62
N LYS A 87 -8.06 7.77 5.43
CA LYS A 87 -9.39 7.20 5.14
C LYS A 87 -9.31 6.03 4.17
N TRP A 88 -10.06 4.97 4.48
CA TRP A 88 -10.27 3.83 3.60
C TRP A 88 -11.65 3.92 2.95
N PHE A 89 -11.70 3.86 1.63
CA PHE A 89 -12.92 3.80 0.83
C PHE A 89 -12.99 2.43 0.17
N LEU A 90 -13.95 1.62 0.61
CA LEU A 90 -14.09 0.23 0.22
C LEU A 90 -15.47 -0.01 -0.39
N ASP A 91 -15.54 -0.81 -1.45
CA ASP A 91 -16.82 -1.38 -1.88
C ASP A 91 -17.21 -2.59 -1.01
N LYS A 92 -18.44 -3.10 -1.20
CA LYS A 92 -18.96 -4.24 -0.43
C LYS A 92 -18.09 -5.49 -0.57
N ASP A 93 -17.52 -5.71 -1.76
CA ASP A 93 -16.73 -6.90 -2.04
C ASP A 93 -15.34 -6.82 -1.38
N ALA A 94 -14.67 -5.68 -1.44
CA ALA A 94 -13.39 -5.44 -0.75
C ALA A 94 -13.56 -5.45 0.78
N ALA A 95 -14.72 -5.01 1.29
CA ALA A 95 -15.06 -5.04 2.71
C ALA A 95 -15.61 -6.39 3.19
N SER A 96 -15.73 -7.41 2.33
CA SER A 96 -16.42 -8.68 2.64
C SER A 96 -15.81 -9.51 3.79
N LYS A 97 -14.64 -9.12 4.29
CA LYS A 97 -13.93 -9.77 5.41
C LYS A 97 -13.76 -8.86 6.64
N LEU A 98 -14.42 -7.70 6.69
CA LEU A 98 -14.32 -6.75 7.80
C LEU A 98 -15.27 -7.01 8.95
#